data_AF-A0A2G2V0A6-F1
#
_entry.id   AF-A0A2G2V0A6-F1
#
_cell.length_a   1.000
_cell.length_b   1.000
_cell.length_c   1.000
_cell.angle_alpha   90.00
_cell.angle_beta   90.00
_cell.angle_gamma   90.00
#
_symmetry.space_group_name_H-M   'P 1'
#
loop_
_entity.id
_entity.type
_entity.pdbx_description
1 polymer ?
#
loop_
_entity_poly.entity_id
_entity_poly.type
_entity_poly.pdbx_seq_one_letter_code
_entity_poly.pdbx_strand_id
1 'polypeptide(L)'
;MPPRKAFKILDMNRNLLLVTKDESGERVLQQHNIPPKPEPKKCTKPEPFQLESLVKHEQETWRHMEERRRMEEEAAKMRNFKAQPVLTEDPIPVPEKVRKPLTEVPDFKLRVDNRSLDRAEFDKKIKQKEMMHKRYIEETESARMVMHLLIACFAEKHDLELA
;
A
#
# COMPACT_ATOMS: atom_id res chain seq x y z
N MET A 1 -8.02 -15.99 -65.03
CA MET A 1 -8.91 -16.64 -64.04
C MET A 1 -9.57 -15.55 -63.21
N PRO A 2 -10.89 -15.31 -63.32
CA PRO A 2 -11.56 -14.33 -62.48
C PRO A 2 -11.63 -14.82 -61.02
N PRO A 3 -11.58 -13.92 -60.02
CA PRO A 3 -11.61 -14.30 -58.62
C PRO A 3 -12.97 -14.93 -58.26
N ARG A 4 -12.95 -16.15 -57.70
CA ARG A 4 -14.16 -16.83 -57.19
C ARG A 4 -14.72 -16.02 -56.03
N LYS A 5 -15.94 -15.47 -56.17
CA LYS A 5 -16.62 -14.74 -55.10
C LYS A 5 -17.10 -15.73 -54.02
N ALA A 6 -16.44 -15.74 -52.86
CA ALA A 6 -16.87 -16.49 -51.70
C ALA A 6 -17.77 -15.62 -50.82
N PHE A 7 -18.94 -16.15 -50.41
CA PHE A 7 -19.85 -15.46 -49.50
C PHE A 7 -19.98 -16.25 -48.20
N LYS A 8 -19.95 -15.54 -47.08
CA LYS A 8 -20.16 -16.09 -45.74
C LYS A 8 -21.64 -15.97 -45.38
N ILE A 9 -22.29 -17.07 -45.05
CA ILE A 9 -23.70 -17.12 -44.65
C ILE A 9 -23.76 -17.77 -43.27
N LEU A 10 -24.59 -17.25 -42.37
CA LEU A 10 -24.90 -17.90 -41.11
C LEU A 10 -26.15 -18.77 -41.30
N ASP A 11 -26.10 -20.04 -40.90
CA ASP A 11 -27.30 -20.88 -40.85
C ASP A 11 -28.19 -20.52 -39.65
N MET A 12 -29.37 -21.15 -39.56
CA MET A 12 -30.32 -20.91 -38.46
C MET A 12 -29.76 -21.28 -37.08
N ASN A 13 -28.71 -22.09 -37.02
CA ASN A 13 -27.97 -22.44 -35.79
C ASN A 13 -26.76 -21.52 -35.55
N ARG A 14 -26.61 -20.43 -36.32
CA ARG A 14 -25.49 -19.48 -36.31
C ARG A 14 -24.14 -20.10 -36.68
N ASN A 15 -24.11 -21.19 -37.42
CA ASN A 15 -22.87 -21.73 -37.98
C ASN A 15 -22.50 -20.95 -39.25
N LEU A 16 -21.21 -20.62 -39.38
CA LEU A 16 -20.68 -19.89 -40.52
C LEU A 16 -20.40 -20.85 -41.69
N LEU A 17 -21.25 -20.81 -42.71
CA LEU A 17 -21.07 -21.51 -43.97
C LEU A 17 -20.35 -20.62 -44.98
N LEU A 18 -19.23 -21.11 -45.51
CA LEU A 18 -18.57 -20.52 -46.68
C LEU A 18 -19.13 -21.17 -47.93
N VAL A 19 -19.80 -20.36 -48.76
CA VAL A 19 -20.37 -20.81 -50.03
C VAL A 19 -19.46 -20.33 -51.16
N THR A 20 -18.85 -21.28 -51.86
CA THR A 20 -18.12 -21.05 -53.11
C THR A 20 -18.90 -21.64 -54.27
N LYS A 21 -18.86 -20.96 -55.43
CA LYS A 21 -19.39 -21.50 -56.69
C LYS A 21 -18.25 -22.08 -57.49
N ASP A 22 -18.48 -23.28 -58.02
CA ASP A 22 -17.51 -23.97 -58.86
C ASP A 22 -17.79 -23.69 -60.34
N GLU A 23 -16.87 -24.04 -61.24
CA GLU A 23 -16.95 -23.75 -62.68
C GLU A 23 -18.12 -24.44 -63.39
N SER A 24 -18.77 -25.44 -62.75
CA SER A 24 -20.01 -26.10 -63.19
C SER A 24 -21.30 -25.40 -62.71
N GLY A 25 -21.20 -24.32 -61.91
CA GLY A 25 -22.34 -23.61 -61.35
C GLY A 25 -22.97 -24.25 -60.10
N GLU A 26 -22.45 -25.39 -59.64
CA GLU A 26 -22.90 -26.03 -58.39
C GLU A 26 -22.37 -25.30 -57.16
N ARG A 27 -23.22 -25.20 -56.13
CA ARG A 27 -22.92 -24.58 -54.83
C ARG A 27 -22.31 -25.62 -53.91
N VAL A 28 -21.02 -25.51 -53.59
CA VAL A 28 -20.38 -26.37 -52.59
C VAL A 28 -20.45 -25.69 -51.22
N LEU A 29 -21.10 -26.37 -50.27
CA LEU A 29 -21.16 -25.97 -48.86
C LEU A 29 -19.96 -26.55 -48.13
N GLN A 30 -18.93 -25.74 -47.86
CA GLN A 30 -17.85 -26.17 -46.96
C GLN A 30 -18.16 -25.76 -45.52
N GLN A 31 -18.62 -26.72 -44.72
CA GLN A 31 -18.77 -26.55 -43.28
C GLN A 31 -17.38 -26.50 -42.63
N HIS A 32 -17.05 -25.39 -41.99
CA HIS A 32 -15.90 -25.31 -41.10
C HIS A 32 -16.34 -25.74 -39.70
N ASN A 33 -15.73 -26.80 -39.16
CA ASN A 33 -16.01 -27.32 -37.82
C ASN A 33 -15.53 -26.33 -36.75
N ILE A 34 -16.45 -25.49 -36.26
CA ILE A 34 -16.18 -24.60 -35.12
C ILE A 34 -16.36 -25.41 -33.83
N PRO A 35 -15.37 -25.44 -32.92
CA PRO A 35 -15.52 -26.11 -31.63
C PRO A 35 -16.72 -25.55 -30.86
N PRO A 36 -17.55 -26.40 -30.23
CA PRO A 36 -18.71 -25.94 -29.48
C PRO A 36 -18.29 -25.03 -28.32
N LYS A 37 -19.07 -23.97 -28.08
CA LYS A 37 -18.80 -23.01 -27.00
C LYS A 37 -18.77 -23.75 -25.66
N PRO A 38 -17.72 -23.58 -24.83
CA PRO A 38 -17.67 -24.21 -23.53
C PRO A 38 -18.81 -23.72 -22.64
N GLU A 39 -19.28 -24.59 -21.74
CA GLU A 39 -20.36 -24.27 -20.82
C GLU A 39 -20.00 -23.08 -19.91
N PRO A 40 -20.97 -22.20 -19.57
CA PRO A 40 -20.75 -21.11 -18.64
C PRO A 40 -20.23 -21.62 -17.29
N LYS A 41 -19.04 -21.16 -16.87
CA LYS A 41 -18.50 -21.49 -15.54
C LYS A 41 -19.41 -20.94 -14.46
N LYS A 42 -19.59 -21.70 -13.38
CA LYS A 42 -20.33 -21.23 -12.19
C LYS A 42 -19.60 -20.03 -11.59
N CYS A 43 -20.38 -19.08 -11.04
CA CYS A 43 -19.83 -17.92 -10.33
C CYS A 43 -18.97 -18.39 -9.15
N THR A 44 -17.68 -18.07 -9.17
CA THR A 44 -16.74 -18.40 -8.08
C THR A 44 -17.03 -17.48 -6.90
N LYS A 45 -17.29 -18.07 -5.73
CA LYS A 45 -17.40 -17.33 -4.47
C LYS A 45 -15.99 -17.06 -3.92
N PRO A 46 -15.66 -15.84 -3.49
CA PRO A 46 -14.36 -15.56 -2.89
C PRO A 46 -14.22 -16.29 -1.55
N GLU A 47 -13.08 -16.91 -1.34
CA GLU A 47 -12.69 -17.44 -0.03
C GLU A 47 -12.22 -16.28 0.87
N PRO A 48 -12.56 -16.28 2.18
CA PRO A 48 -12.00 -15.31 3.11
C PRO A 48 -10.47 -15.36 3.09
N PHE A 49 -9.85 -14.17 3.09
CA PHE A 49 -8.41 -14.06 3.20
C PHE A 49 -7.95 -14.41 4.62
N GLN A 50 -6.69 -14.83 4.74
CA GLN A 50 -6.02 -14.99 6.03
C GLN A 50 -5.13 -13.76 6.23
N LEU A 51 -5.63 -12.70 6.90
CA LEU A 51 -4.79 -11.53 7.20
C LEU A 51 -4.00 -11.72 8.47
N GLU A 52 -2.71 -11.42 8.39
CA GLU A 52 -1.85 -11.26 9.56
C GLU A 52 -2.31 -10.15 10.52
N SER A 53 -3.08 -9.17 10.03
CA SER A 53 -3.58 -8.07 10.84
C SER A 53 -4.52 -8.53 11.95
N LEU A 54 -5.34 -9.55 11.70
CA LEU A 54 -6.22 -10.16 12.71
C LEU A 54 -5.40 -10.77 13.84
N VAL A 55 -4.37 -11.54 13.49
CA VAL A 55 -3.45 -12.16 14.45
C VAL A 55 -2.67 -11.11 15.26
N LYS A 56 -2.17 -10.06 14.60
CA LYS A 56 -1.45 -8.97 15.26
C LYS A 56 -2.35 -8.17 16.20
N HIS A 57 -3.61 -7.94 15.83
CA HIS A 57 -4.58 -7.26 16.67
C HIS A 57 -4.84 -8.04 17.97
N GLU A 58 -5.11 -9.35 17.85
CA GLU A 58 -5.31 -10.21 19.00
C GLU A 58 -4.10 -10.20 19.94
N GLN A 59 -2.88 -10.33 19.40
CA GLN A 59 -1.65 -10.26 20.19
C GLN A 59 -1.50 -8.93 20.94
N GLU A 60 -1.79 -7.82 20.29
CA GLU A 60 -1.70 -6.50 20.91
C GLU A 60 -2.76 -6.34 22.02
N THR A 61 -3.98 -6.84 21.81
CA THR A 61 -5.02 -6.84 22.84
C THR A 61 -4.60 -7.65 24.08
N TRP A 62 -3.95 -8.80 23.88
CA TRP A 62 -3.40 -9.60 24.97
C TRP A 62 -2.29 -8.86 25.74
N ARG A 63 -1.37 -8.19 25.03
CA ARG A 63 -0.30 -7.39 25.66
C ARG A 63 -0.86 -6.27 26.52
N HIS A 64 -1.83 -5.53 25.99
CA HIS A 64 -2.45 -4.42 26.72
C HIS A 64 -3.22 -4.89 27.97
N MET A 65 -3.91 -6.03 27.89
CA MET A 65 -4.59 -6.63 29.04
C MET A 65 -3.61 -7.06 30.12
N GLU A 66 -2.49 -7.68 29.75
CA GLU A 66 -1.47 -8.11 30.71
C GLU A 66 -0.76 -6.92 31.38
N GLU A 67 -0.46 -5.86 30.62
CA GLU A 67 0.14 -4.65 31.18
C GLU A 67 -0.79 -3.96 32.18
N ARG A 68 -2.09 -3.85 31.85
CA ARG A 68 -3.11 -3.37 32.78
C ARG A 68 -3.15 -4.20 34.06
N ARG A 69 -3.15 -5.53 33.92
CA ARG A 69 -3.18 -6.46 35.07
C ARG A 69 -1.98 -6.24 35.99
N ARG A 70 -0.78 -6.12 35.41
CA ARG A 70 0.46 -5.84 36.18
C ARG A 70 0.38 -4.51 36.94
N MET A 71 -0.10 -3.46 36.27
CA MET A 71 -0.25 -2.14 36.88
C MET A 71 -1.29 -2.13 38.02
N GLU A 72 -2.41 -2.84 37.86
CA GLU A 72 -3.43 -3.00 38.89
C GLU A 72 -2.89 -3.76 40.12
N GLU A 73 -2.09 -4.82 39.92
CA GLU A 73 -1.43 -5.55 41.00
C GLU A 73 -0.42 -4.68 41.77
N GLU A 74 0.39 -3.89 41.05
CA GLU A 74 1.33 -2.94 41.66
C GLU A 74 0.59 -1.86 42.46
N ALA A 75 -0.48 -1.28 41.90
CA ALA A 75 -1.31 -0.30 42.59
C ALA A 75 -2.00 -0.89 43.84
N ALA A 76 -2.47 -2.14 43.75
CA ALA A 76 -3.06 -2.85 44.90
C ALA A 76 -2.03 -3.07 46.01
N LYS A 77 -0.78 -3.42 45.68
CA LYS A 77 0.32 -3.53 46.65
C LYS A 77 0.61 -2.19 47.32
N MET A 78 0.70 -1.10 46.55
CA MET A 78 0.91 0.24 47.09
C MET A 78 -0.22 0.68 48.02
N ARG A 79 -1.47 0.28 47.74
CA ARG A 79 -2.63 0.57 48.60
C ARG A 79 -2.58 -0.14 49.96
N ASN A 80 -1.88 -1.27 50.06
CA ASN A 80 -1.74 -2.02 51.31
C ASN A 80 -0.71 -1.42 52.28
N PHE A 81 0.04 -0.39 51.86
CA PHE A 81 0.98 0.29 52.74
C PHE A 81 0.24 1.02 53.87
N LYS A 82 0.57 0.67 55.13
CA LYS A 82 0.14 1.39 56.34
C LYS A 82 1.38 1.78 57.13
N ALA A 83 1.50 3.06 57.45
CA ALA A 83 2.57 3.55 58.31
C ALA A 83 2.40 3.03 59.75
N GLN A 84 3.51 2.76 60.43
CA GLN A 84 3.46 2.47 61.85
C GLN A 84 3.23 3.76 62.65
N PRO A 85 2.50 3.69 63.79
CA PRO A 85 2.38 4.80 64.71
C PRO A 85 3.77 5.22 65.21
N VAL A 86 4.05 6.52 65.18
CA VAL A 86 5.27 7.06 65.77
C VAL A 86 5.07 7.08 67.29
N LEU A 87 5.82 6.25 68.02
CA LEU A 87 5.88 6.28 69.48
C LEU A 87 6.70 7.51 69.90
N THR A 88 6.03 8.57 70.33
CA THR A 88 6.67 9.82 70.76
C THR A 88 7.13 9.70 72.21
N GLU A 89 8.25 9.03 72.45
CA GLU A 89 8.92 9.02 73.77
C GLU A 89 9.98 10.13 73.87
N ASP A 90 10.57 10.58 72.74
CA ASP A 90 11.52 11.68 72.72
C ASP A 90 11.28 12.62 71.52
N PRO A 91 11.35 13.96 71.69
CA PRO A 91 11.29 14.90 70.59
C PRO A 91 12.45 14.63 69.62
N ILE A 92 12.12 14.30 68.37
CA ILE A 92 13.11 14.13 67.30
C ILE A 92 13.91 15.44 67.20
N PRO A 93 15.25 15.40 67.20
CA PRO A 93 16.08 16.59 67.06
C PRO A 93 15.71 17.34 65.78
N VAL A 94 15.06 18.49 65.92
CA VAL A 94 14.69 19.32 64.79
C VAL A 94 15.96 20.08 64.36
N PRO A 95 16.45 19.90 63.13
CA PRO A 95 17.59 20.67 62.65
C PRO A 95 17.26 22.16 62.67
N GLU A 96 18.26 22.96 63.02
CA GLU A 96 18.12 24.41 63.11
C GLU A 96 17.64 24.99 61.76
N LYS A 97 16.66 25.90 61.81
CA LYS A 97 16.09 26.53 60.61
C LYS A 97 17.11 27.47 59.97
N VAL A 98 17.91 26.94 59.05
CA VAL A 98 18.81 27.76 58.22
C VAL A 98 17.99 28.49 57.16
N ARG A 99 18.18 29.81 57.04
CA ARG A 99 17.62 30.59 55.93
C ARG A 99 18.28 30.14 54.63
N LYS A 100 17.55 29.41 53.81
CA LYS A 100 17.97 29.13 52.43
C LYS A 100 18.00 30.46 51.65
N PRO A 101 18.99 30.67 50.78
CA PRO A 101 18.96 31.81 49.87
C PRO A 101 17.69 31.79 49.03
N LEU A 102 17.23 32.95 48.60
CA LEU A 102 16.06 33.07 47.74
C LEU A 102 16.28 32.22 46.49
N THR A 103 15.40 31.24 46.27
CA THR A 103 15.46 30.40 45.09
C THR A 103 15.15 31.26 43.87
N GLU A 104 16.10 31.38 42.95
CA GLU A 104 15.84 31.93 41.63
C GLU A 104 15.00 30.92 40.84
N VAL A 105 13.86 31.36 40.32
CA VAL A 105 13.04 30.53 39.44
C VAL A 105 13.67 30.62 38.05
N PRO A 106 14.20 29.52 37.49
CA PRO A 106 14.71 29.54 36.12
C PRO A 106 13.57 29.76 35.14
N ASP A 107 13.87 30.40 34.01
CA ASP A 107 12.90 30.61 32.96
C ASP A 107 12.29 29.28 32.48
N PHE A 108 10.97 29.31 32.28
CA PHE A 108 10.25 28.14 31.80
C PHE A 108 10.58 27.90 30.33
N LYS A 109 11.10 26.72 30.01
CA LYS A 109 11.25 26.30 28.60
C LYS A 109 9.86 26.05 28.01
N LEU A 110 9.33 27.03 27.30
CA LEU A 110 8.00 26.94 26.71
C LEU A 110 8.01 26.00 25.49
N ARG A 111 7.03 25.10 25.41
CA ARG A 111 6.88 24.23 24.23
C ARG A 111 6.56 25.01 22.95
N VAL A 112 6.10 26.26 23.08
CA VAL A 112 5.83 27.16 21.95
C VAL A 112 7.12 27.45 21.17
N ASP A 113 8.26 27.53 21.85
CA ASP A 113 9.56 27.79 21.22
C ASP A 113 9.94 26.64 20.27
N ASN A 114 9.66 25.39 20.68
CA ASN A 114 9.91 24.20 19.87
C ASN A 114 8.99 24.10 18.65
N ARG A 115 7.77 24.65 18.72
CA ARG A 115 6.77 24.55 17.65
C ARG A 115 7.27 25.13 16.33
N SER A 116 8.04 26.22 16.40
CA SER A 116 8.63 26.88 15.24
C SER A 116 9.69 26.01 14.57
N LEU A 117 10.54 25.36 15.37
CA LEU A 117 11.60 24.46 14.92
C LEU A 117 11.00 23.19 14.30
N ASP A 118 10.02 22.58 14.97
CA ASP A 118 9.33 21.39 14.50
C ASP A 118 8.67 21.63 13.13
N ARG A 119 8.05 22.81 12.96
CA ARG A 119 7.43 23.19 11.69
C ARG A 119 8.48 23.37 10.59
N ALA A 120 9.59 24.04 10.88
CA ALA A 120 10.67 24.24 9.92
C ALA A 120 11.31 22.91 9.48
N GLU A 121 11.49 21.95 10.40
CA GLU A 121 11.96 20.61 10.07
C GLU A 121 10.97 19.83 9.21
N PHE A 122 9.68 19.93 9.54
CA PHE A 122 8.62 19.32 8.75
C PHE A 122 8.61 19.85 7.31
N ASP A 123 8.64 21.18 7.15
CA ASP A 123 8.64 21.83 5.84
C ASP A 123 9.89 21.43 5.01
N LYS A 124 11.05 21.26 5.65
CA LYS A 124 12.26 20.71 4.99
C LYS A 124 12.03 19.29 4.46
N LYS A 125 11.44 18.41 5.27
CA LYS A 125 11.15 17.01 4.87
C LYS A 125 10.17 16.94 3.70
N ILE A 126 9.14 17.80 3.70
CA ILE A 126 8.20 17.91 2.58
C ILE A 126 8.91 18.33 1.30
N LYS A 127 9.69 19.42 1.34
CA LYS A 127 10.46 19.89 0.17
C LYS A 127 11.42 18.84 -0.37
N GLN A 128 12.10 18.10 0.51
CA GLN A 128 12.98 17.00 0.10
C GLN A 128 12.20 15.90 -0.61
N LYS A 129 11.05 15.48 -0.06
CA LYS A 129 10.21 14.44 -0.67
C LYS A 129 9.66 14.86 -2.03
N GLU A 130 9.21 16.10 -2.16
CA GLU A 130 8.74 16.68 -3.43
C GLU A 130 9.85 16.74 -4.47
N MET A 131 11.04 17.20 -4.09
CA MET A 131 12.20 17.26 -5.00
C MET A 131 12.62 15.87 -5.48
N MET A 132 12.67 14.88 -4.57
CA MET A 132 13.01 13.50 -4.93
C MET A 132 11.96 12.89 -5.86
N HIS A 133 10.68 13.09 -5.58
CA HIS A 133 9.62 12.60 -6.44
C HIS A 133 9.67 13.23 -7.84
N LYS A 134 9.89 14.55 -7.91
CA LYS A 134 10.03 15.26 -9.18
C LYS A 134 11.19 14.70 -10.02
N ARG A 135 12.38 14.51 -9.42
CA ARG A 135 13.54 13.93 -10.11
C ARG A 135 13.26 12.53 -10.63
N TYR A 136 12.62 11.69 -9.83
CA TYR A 136 12.25 10.35 -10.26
C TYR A 136 11.34 10.37 -11.49
N ILE A 137 10.33 11.24 -11.52
CA ILE A 137 9.47 11.40 -12.70
C ILE A 137 10.29 11.84 -13.92
N GLU A 138 11.10 12.88 -13.80
CA GLU A 138 11.96 13.38 -14.90
C GLU A 138 12.94 12.31 -15.43
N GLU A 139 13.54 11.50 -14.56
CA GLU A 139 14.40 10.37 -14.93
C GLU A 139 13.61 9.27 -15.68
N THR A 140 12.39 8.93 -15.21
CA THR A 140 11.56 7.94 -15.90
C THR A 140 11.07 8.44 -17.26
N GLU A 141 10.75 9.72 -17.39
CA GLU A 141 10.34 10.35 -18.65
C GLU A 141 11.51 10.42 -19.63
N SER A 142 12.68 10.87 -19.19
CA SER A 142 13.88 10.90 -20.03
C SER A 142 14.30 9.50 -20.48
N ALA A 143 14.24 8.47 -19.62
CA ALA A 143 14.49 7.09 -20.01
C ALA A 143 13.49 6.58 -21.06
N ARG A 144 12.21 6.91 -20.92
CA ARG A 144 11.18 6.60 -21.95
C ARG A 144 11.49 7.28 -23.27
N MET A 145 11.90 8.55 -23.25
CA MET A 145 12.28 9.27 -24.48
C MET A 145 13.49 8.62 -25.15
N VAL A 146 14.54 8.27 -24.39
CA VAL A 146 15.72 7.57 -24.93
C VAL A 146 15.34 6.22 -25.52
N MET A 147 14.53 5.42 -24.82
CA MET A 147 14.04 4.14 -25.35
C MET A 147 13.26 4.32 -26.66
N HIS A 148 12.36 5.31 -26.72
CA HIS A 148 11.59 5.59 -27.93
C HIS A 148 12.49 6.03 -29.09
N LEU A 149 13.48 6.88 -28.82
CA LEU A 149 14.47 7.30 -29.83
C LEU A 149 15.33 6.13 -30.32
N LEU A 150 15.78 5.25 -29.43
CA LEU A 150 16.54 4.05 -29.80
C LEU A 150 15.71 3.10 -30.67
N ILE A 151 14.43 2.90 -30.34
CA ILE A 151 13.51 2.08 -31.15
C ILE A 151 13.34 2.70 -32.54
N ALA A 152 13.12 4.02 -32.62
CA ALA A 152 12.98 4.73 -33.89
C ALA A 152 14.26 4.62 -34.74
N CYS A 153 15.44 4.86 -34.15
CA CYS A 153 16.71 4.73 -34.86
C CYS A 153 17.01 3.29 -35.29
N PHE A 154 16.58 2.29 -34.51
CA PHE A 154 16.75 0.88 -34.88
C PHE A 154 15.82 0.51 -36.05
N ALA A 155 14.58 1.00 -36.06
CA ALA A 155 13.65 0.82 -37.16
C ALA A 155 14.17 1.48 -38.46
N GLU A 156 14.63 2.73 -38.39
CA GLU A 156 15.21 3.42 -39.56
C GLU A 156 16.44 2.69 -40.13
N LYS A 157 17.31 2.14 -39.28
CA LYS A 157 18.47 1.35 -39.74
C LYS A 157 18.06 0.02 -40.36
N HIS A 158 17.05 -0.65 -39.80
CA HIS A 158 16.52 -1.90 -40.34
C HIS A 158 15.87 -1.68 -41.71
N ASP A 159 15.13 -0.58 -41.88
CA ASP A 159 14.52 -0.21 -43.17
C ASP A 159 15.56 0.17 -44.24
N LEU A 160 16.73 0.69 -43.84
CA LEU A 160 17.88 0.96 -44.71
C LEU A 160 18.67 -0.29 -45.11
N GLU A 161 18.71 -1.34 -44.27
CA GLU A 161 19.38 -2.62 -44.59
C GLU A 161 18.53 -3.55 -45.48
N LEU A 162 17.23 -3.28 -45.60
CA LEU A 162 16.28 -4.07 -46.41
C LEU A 162 15.96 -3.46 -47.79
N ALA A 163 16.56 -2.32 -48.14
CA ALA A 163 16.41 -1.63 -49.43
C ALA A 163 17.64 -1.84 -50.34
#